data_AF-A0A8T2X2X0-F1
#
_entry.id   AF-A0A8T2X2X0-F1
#
_cell.length_a   1.000
_cell.length_b   1.000
_cell.length_c   1.000
_cell.angle_alpha   90.00
_cell.angle_beta   90.00
_cell.angle_gamma   90.00
#
_symmetry.space_group_name_H-M   'P 1'
#
loop_
_entity.id
_entity.type
_entity.pdbx_description
1 polymer ?
#
loop_
_entity_poly.entity_id
_entity_poly.type
_entity_poly.pdbx_seq_one_letter_code
_entity_poly.pdbx_strand_id
1 'polypeptide(L)' 'MFGPEGRPQHCCAWLGVASSFPECASPIVPEEVTKIGRDAVLYVESLIESIIGGLEGLINILDSEGGFGALEAQ' A
#
# COMPACT_ATOMS: atom_id res chain seq x y z
N MET A 1 -11.85 -2.00 11.00
CA MET A 1 -10.55 -2.55 10.52
C MET A 1 -10.53 -2.68 9.00
N PHE A 2 -11.67 -2.89 8.34
CA PHE A 2 -11.88 -2.65 6.91
C PHE A 2 -13.09 -1.72 6.76
N GLY A 3 -13.08 -0.85 5.75
CA GLY A 3 -14.21 0.01 5.41
C GLY A 3 -15.38 -0.79 4.80
N PRO A 4 -16.55 -0.16 4.58
CA PRO A 4 -17.74 -0.82 4.05
C PRO A 4 -17.54 -1.52 2.70
N GLU A 5 -16.49 -1.17 1.97
CA GLU A 5 -16.13 -1.79 0.68
C GLU A 5 -15.20 -3.02 0.83
N GLY A 6 -14.98 -3.50 2.05
CA GLY A 6 -14.10 -4.65 2.32
C GLY A 6 -12.61 -4.36 2.12
N ARG A 7 -12.25 -3.07 2.02
CA ARG A 7 -10.87 -2.60 1.86
C ARG A 7 -10.35 -1.96 3.15
N PRO A 8 -9.08 -2.13 3.54
CA PRO A 8 -8.46 -1.40 4.65
C PRO A 8 -8.69 0.10 4.52
N GLN A 9 -9.06 0.73 5.64
CA GLN A 9 -9.45 2.14 5.69
C GLN A 9 -8.26 3.12 5.60
N HIS A 10 -7.03 2.59 5.71
CA HIS A 10 -5.77 3.34 5.69
C HIS A 10 -4.77 2.68 4.74
N CYS A 11 -3.98 3.47 4.01
CA CYS A 11 -2.96 2.97 3.08
C CYS A 11 -1.95 2.03 3.78
N CYS A 12 -1.45 2.38 4.96
CA CYS A 12 -0.50 1.55 5.70
C CYS A 12 -1.09 0.20 6.18
N ALA A 13 -2.41 0.09 6.33
CA ALA A 13 -3.04 -1.16 6.75
C ALA A 13 -2.94 -2.24 5.66
N TRP A 14 -2.77 -1.84 4.39
CA TRP A 14 -2.54 -2.77 3.28
C TRP A 14 -1.16 -3.46 3.34
N LEU A 15 -0.15 -2.86 3.97
CA LEU A 15 1.17 -3.47 4.14
C LEU A 15 1.09 -4.78 4.93
N GLY A 16 0.19 -4.86 5.92
CA GLY A 16 0.00 -6.06 6.72
C GLY A 16 -0.63 -7.23 5.97
N VAL A 17 -1.39 -6.96 4.90
CA VAL A 17 -2.12 -7.99 4.13
C VAL A 17 -1.17 -8.91 3.36
N ALA A 18 0.00 -8.42 2.96
CA ALA A 18 1.00 -9.23 2.25
C ALA A 18 1.48 -10.44 3.07
N SER A 19 1.47 -10.34 4.40
CA SER A 19 1.90 -11.44 5.28
C SER A 19 1.01 -12.68 5.18
N SER A 20 -0.26 -12.53 4.79
CA SER A 20 -1.19 -13.65 4.63
C SER A 20 -1.20 -14.23 3.20
N PHE A 21 -0.46 -13.65 2.25
CA PHE A 21 -0.44 -14.15 0.87
C PHE A 21 -0.02 -15.63 0.77
N PRO A 22 1.03 -16.10 1.46
CA PRO A 22 1.43 -17.51 1.39
C PRO A 22 0.32 -18.50 1.82
N GLU A 23 -0.66 -18.07 2.60
CA GLU A 23 -1.81 -18.89 3.00
C GLU A 23 -2.73 -19.26 1.82
N CYS A 24 -2.62 -18.51 0.70
CA CYS A 24 -3.34 -18.79 -0.54
C CYS A 24 -2.68 -19.87 -1.41
N ALA A 25 -1.45 -20.30 -1.08
CA ALA A 25 -0.72 -21.27 -1.88
C ALA A 25 -1.30 -22.69 -1.74
N SER A 26 -1.38 -23.42 -2.84
CA SER A 26 -1.75 -24.82 -2.82
C SER A 26 -0.65 -25.67 -2.15
N PRO A 27 -0.98 -26.52 -1.16
CA PRO A 27 0.02 -27.36 -0.50
C PRO A 27 0.58 -28.46 -1.41
N ILE A 28 -0.07 -28.74 -2.53
CA ILE A 28 0.34 -29.77 -3.50
C ILE A 28 1.20 -29.24 -4.64
N VAL A 29 1.39 -27.91 -4.74
CA VAL A 29 2.24 -27.27 -5.75
C VAL A 29 3.28 -26.38 -5.05
N PRO A 30 4.44 -26.92 -4.66
CA PRO A 30 5.47 -26.20 -3.89
C PRO A 30 5.95 -24.90 -4.56
N GLU A 31 5.93 -24.86 -5.89
CA GLU A 31 6.32 -23.68 -6.68
C GLU A 31 5.41 -22.48 -6.45
N GLU A 32 4.14 -22.71 -6.07
CA GLU A 32 3.18 -21.64 -5.77
C GLU A 32 3.61 -20.84 -4.54
N VAL A 33 4.13 -21.48 -3.49
CA VAL A 33 4.60 -20.79 -2.29
C VAL A 33 5.70 -19.78 -2.65
N THR A 34 6.63 -20.19 -3.50
CA THR A 34 7.74 -19.33 -3.94
C THR A 34 7.24 -18.19 -4.83
N LYS A 35 6.30 -18.46 -5.73
CA LYS A 35 5.69 -17.44 -6.59
C LYS A 35 4.90 -16.42 -5.78
N ILE A 36 4.00 -16.89 -4.93
CA ILE A 36 3.14 -16.04 -4.08
C ILE A 36 3.97 -15.25 -3.08
N GLY A 37 5.04 -15.83 -2.54
CA GLY A 37 5.99 -15.10 -1.70
C GLY A 37 6.66 -13.94 -2.43
N ARG A 38 7.07 -14.15 -3.70
CA ARG A 38 7.60 -13.06 -4.54
C ARG A 38 6.54 -11.99 -4.83
N ASP A 39 5.32 -12.42 -5.16
CA ASP A 39 4.21 -11.50 -5.42
C ASP A 39 3.87 -10.66 -4.17
N ALA A 40 3.98 -11.23 -2.96
CA ALA A 40 3.81 -10.52 -1.70
C ALA A 40 4.87 -9.43 -1.48
N VAL A 41 6.14 -9.72 -1.79
CA VAL A 41 7.22 -8.72 -1.70
C VAL A 41 7.00 -7.60 -2.71
N LEU A 42 6.72 -7.93 -3.97
CA LEU A 42 6.46 -6.94 -5.03
C LEU A 42 5.26 -6.06 -4.69
N TYR A 43 4.22 -6.66 -4.10
CA TYR A 43 3.04 -5.94 -3.62
C TYR A 43 3.42 -4.90 -2.56
N VAL A 44 4.22 -5.29 -1.56
CA VAL A 44 4.69 -4.37 -0.50
C VAL A 44 5.56 -3.26 -1.07
N GLU A 45 6.52 -3.59 -1.95
CA GLU A 45 7.40 -2.62 -2.60
C GLU A 45 6.58 -1.55 -3.35
N SER A 46 5.65 -2.00 -4.21
CA SER A 46 4.77 -1.11 -4.99
C SER A 46 3.91 -0.21 -4.08
N LEU A 47 3.46 -0.75 -2.95
CA LEU A 47 2.62 -0.02 -2.01
C LEU A 47 3.43 1.02 -1.23
N ILE A 48 4.66 0.70 -0.83
CA ILE A 48 5.58 1.64 -0.20
C ILE A 48 5.93 2.77 -1.16
N GLU A 49 6.25 2.47 -2.41
CA GLU A 49 6.52 3.48 -3.44
C GLU A 49 5.33 4.44 -3.61
N SER A 50 4.12 3.90 -3.66
CA SER A 50 2.90 4.71 -3.77
C SER A 50 2.69 5.62 -2.54
N ILE A 51 2.95 5.11 -1.34
CA ILE A 51 2.83 5.88 -0.08
C ILE A 51 3.88 6.98 -0.02
N ILE A 52 5.14 6.67 -0.34
CA ILE A 52 6.25 7.64 -0.36
C ILE A 52 5.96 8.72 -1.39
N GLY A 53 5.60 8.36 -2.62
CA GLY A 53 5.29 9.33 -3.67
C GLY A 53 4.12 10.25 -3.30
N GLY A 54 3.09 9.71 -2.64
CA GLY A 54 1.99 10.51 -2.09
C GLY A 54 2.46 11.49 -1.01
N LEU A 55 3.33 11.06 -0.10
CA LEU A 55 3.91 11.90 0.95
C LEU A 55 4.81 13.00 0.37
N GLU A 56 5.66 12.67 -0.60
CA GLU A 56 6.49 13.64 -1.32
C GLU A 56 5.62 14.69 -2.01
N GLY A 57 4.52 14.28 -2.65
CA GLY A 57 3.54 15.20 -3.23
C GLY A 57 2.94 16.17 -2.21
N LEU A 58 2.55 15.67 -1.04
CA LEU A 58 2.03 16.52 0.04
C LEU A 58 3.09 17.49 0.59
N ILE A 59 4.33 17.03 0.76
CA ILE A 59 5.45 17.89 1.19
C ILE A 59 5.67 19.00 0.17
N ASN A 60 5.68 18.68 -1.12
CA ASN A 60 5.85 19.67 -2.19
C ASN A 60 4.73 20.72 -2.20
N ILE A 61 3.48 20.33 -1.91
CA ILE A 61 2.36 21.27 -1.77
C ILE A 61 2.61 22.20 -0.58
N LEU A 62 2.98 21.66 0.58
CA LEU A 62 3.22 22.45 1.79
C LEU A 62 4.42 23.41 1.66
N ASP A 63 5.45 23.01 0.91
CA ASP A 63 6.64 23.82 0.65
C ASP A 63 6.39 24.93 -0.38
N SER A 64 5.31 24.84 -1.16
CA SER A 64 4.97 25.87 -2.15
C SER A 64 4.49 27.19 -1.49
N GLU A 65 4.79 28.33 -2.12
CA GLU A 65 4.28 29.63 -1.67
C GLU A 65 2.74 29.62 -1.65
N GLY A 66 2.13 29.75 -0.47
CA GLY A 66 0.69 29.64 -0.28
C GLY A 66 0.16 28.21 -0.08
N GLY A 67 1.03 27.22 0.11
CA GLY A 67 0.72 25.78 0.19
C GLY A 67 -0.39 25.40 1.17
N PHE A 68 -0.50 26.09 2.32
CA PHE A 68 -1.60 25.89 3.27
C PHE A 68 -2.97 26.25 2.69
N GLY A 69 -3.07 27.32 1.89
CA GLY A 69 -4.33 27.76 1.27
C GLY A 69 -4.82 26.84 0.16
N ALA A 70 -3.93 26.04 -0.44
CA ALA A 70 -4.31 25.04 -1.45
C ALA A 70 -4.99 23.80 -0.86
N LEU A 71 -4.68 23.45 0.39
CA LEU A 71 -5.27 22.30 1.09
C LEU A 71 -6.65 22.61 1.69
N GLU A 72 -6.92 23.88 2.05
CA GLU A 72 -8.23 24.32 2.55
C GLU A 72 -9.30 24.43 1.45
N ALA A 73 -8.90 24.40 0.18
CA ALA A 73 -9.78 24.54 -0.98
C ALA A 73 -10.30 23.21 -1.57
N GLN A 74 -10.00 22.07 -0.93
CA GLN A 74 -10.46 20.73 -1.33
C GLN A 74 -11.45 20.13 -0.30
#